data_AF-A0AAD6J2A7-F1
#
_entry.id   AF-A0AAD6J2A7-F1
#
_cell.length_a   1.000
_cell.length_b   1.000
_cell.length_c   1.000
_cell.angle_alpha   90.00
_cell.angle_beta   90.00
_cell.angle_gamma   90.00
#
_symmetry.space_group_name_H-M   'P 1'
#
loop_
_entity.id
_entity.type
_entity.pdbx_description
1 polymer ?
#
loop_
_entity_poly.entity_id
_entity_poly.type
_entity_poly.pdbx_seq_one_letter_code
_entity_poly.pdbx_strand_id
1 'polypeptide(L)'
;MDTHSDLSGLEDRPLNIHRPRGNHTTNGYHSSSSPERGSGYYSDVMDSSAGSLPSSHTSKSSSMSASNVAASRSYKEAANFFLTRQMADALAVLRPALRDAASQATQRATRVKVWSLYFAIFDAAVKMSPEEGKRIWGGQDWRRIVGRVRNGLIWDEVEDAYKGEGPIDTDVVISLVMLVLAHGNDQKMTQKHIEAALAELPSVSDSPKALAQRTKLMELYILHVLPRVDEWDYAREFTQMSPYLDADKRENFLMALEALQKEKAEQEARRLEEERMAAEALEREQRLAEERLRESTSSETRSRSTVRKTDGRSQNTARSRRRSTARSTASSDYRPVSRRSRSQKRFLDDSDDALSTVSGTPRQARGIISQTTNIAGQLVKYVNHSVGAQKSLQAVVFMLALIWALAKKSTRSRLWRYLMFAWMKAMSTIRMGMKVTYV
;
A
#
# COMPACT_ATOMS: atom_id res chain seq x y z
N MET A 1 -21.32 -14.81 61.35
CA MET A 1 -20.33 -15.85 61.05
C MET A 1 -19.25 -15.33 60.11
N ASP A 2 -18.24 -14.58 60.55
CA ASP A 2 -18.03 -13.69 61.73
C ASP A 2 -16.73 -12.91 61.43
N THR A 3 -16.76 -11.58 61.22
CA THR A 3 -16.66 -10.45 62.19
C THR A 3 -15.26 -10.21 62.80
N HIS A 4 -14.93 -8.92 63.00
CA HIS A 4 -13.83 -8.37 63.84
C HIS A 4 -12.36 -8.52 63.36
N SER A 5 -11.42 -7.62 63.70
CA SER A 5 -11.47 -6.16 64.03
C SER A 5 -10.05 -5.58 64.24
N ASP A 6 -9.91 -4.24 64.07
CA ASP A 6 -9.06 -3.30 64.85
C ASP A 6 -7.52 -3.52 64.96
N LEU A 7 -6.59 -2.54 64.94
CA LEU A 7 -6.44 -1.09 65.22
C LEU A 7 -5.57 -0.80 66.47
N SER A 8 -4.91 0.38 66.47
CA SER A 8 -3.91 0.91 67.46
C SER A 8 -2.55 0.18 67.51
N GLY A 9 -1.42 0.78 67.90
CA GLY A 9 -1.02 2.18 68.18
C GLY A 9 0.53 2.25 68.08
N LEU A 10 1.18 3.29 67.55
CA LEU A 10 1.40 4.67 68.04
C LEU A 10 2.38 4.77 69.24
N GLU A 11 3.07 5.92 69.31
CA GLU A 11 4.08 6.36 70.29
C GLU A 11 5.49 5.71 70.24
N ASP A 12 6.55 6.32 70.79
CA ASP A 12 7.05 7.71 70.63
C ASP A 12 8.49 7.81 71.21
N ARG A 13 9.30 8.75 70.69
CA ARG A 13 10.37 9.55 71.37
C ARG A 13 11.77 9.64 70.69
N PRO A 14 12.43 10.82 70.77
CA PRO A 14 13.77 11.09 70.22
C PRO A 14 14.86 11.33 71.31
N LEU A 15 16.00 11.89 70.86
CA LEU A 15 17.13 12.58 71.56
C LEU A 15 18.50 11.83 71.46
N ASN A 16 19.69 12.47 71.47
CA ASN A 16 20.19 13.80 71.04
C ASN A 16 21.75 13.85 71.17
N ILE A 17 22.41 14.92 70.68
CA ILE A 17 23.79 15.40 71.00
C ILE A 17 24.96 14.51 70.48
N HIS A 18 25.80 14.96 69.51
CA HIS A 18 26.95 15.83 69.80
C HIS A 18 27.55 16.61 68.60
N ARG A 19 28.04 17.82 68.91
CA ARG A 19 28.97 18.71 68.14
C ARG A 19 30.19 19.03 69.06
N PRO A 20 31.25 19.83 68.73
CA PRO A 20 31.39 20.98 67.79
C PRO A 20 32.17 20.56 66.51
N ARG A 21 32.99 21.32 65.74
CA ARG A 21 33.57 22.69 65.76
C ARG A 21 34.00 23.07 64.30
N GLY A 22 34.15 24.31 63.84
CA GLY A 22 33.80 25.63 64.41
C GLY A 22 34.96 26.66 64.43
N ASN A 23 35.28 27.32 63.29
CA ASN A 23 36.19 28.48 63.18
C ASN A 23 35.64 29.56 62.21
N HIS A 24 36.05 30.82 62.39
CA HIS A 24 35.51 32.04 61.74
C HIS A 24 36.61 33.01 61.25
N THR A 25 36.27 33.84 60.25
CA THR A 25 36.64 35.28 60.07
C THR A 25 35.61 35.91 59.10
N THR A 26 34.92 37.05 59.26
CA THR A 26 35.23 38.44 59.73
C THR A 26 36.14 39.22 58.75
N ASN A 27 35.91 40.46 58.27
CA ASN A 27 34.93 41.56 58.44
C ASN A 27 34.75 42.29 57.07
N GLY A 28 33.99 43.37 56.84
CA GLY A 28 33.03 44.15 57.65
C GLY A 28 33.16 45.69 57.50
N TYR A 29 32.24 46.33 56.75
CA TYR A 29 31.83 47.76 56.73
C TYR A 29 32.83 48.90 56.37
N HIS A 30 32.37 49.91 55.59
CA HIS A 30 32.05 51.29 56.05
C HIS A 30 31.53 52.18 54.89
N SER A 31 31.15 53.45 55.17
CA SER A 31 30.29 54.30 54.32
C SER A 31 30.78 55.75 54.14
N SER A 32 30.24 56.43 53.11
CA SER A 32 29.96 57.88 52.98
C SER A 32 31.09 58.93 53.06
N SER A 33 31.21 59.78 52.02
CA SER A 33 31.08 61.25 52.06
C SER A 33 31.44 61.95 50.72
N SER A 34 31.06 63.21 50.56
CA SER A 34 31.32 64.14 49.42
C SER A 34 31.91 65.46 50.00
N PRO A 35 32.01 66.61 49.27
CA PRO A 35 32.14 66.93 47.83
C PRO A 35 33.31 67.93 47.54
N GLU A 36 33.50 68.42 46.30
CA GLU A 36 33.71 69.86 45.92
C GLU A 36 34.26 70.07 44.48
N ARG A 37 33.88 71.23 43.89
CA ARG A 37 34.55 72.09 42.87
C ARG A 37 35.28 71.53 41.62
N GLY A 38 34.96 72.17 40.48
CA GLY A 38 35.84 72.25 39.31
C GLY A 38 35.15 72.86 38.07
N SER A 39 35.16 74.18 37.91
CA SER A 39 34.63 74.84 36.70
C SER A 39 35.72 75.04 35.65
N GLY A 40 35.42 74.80 34.38
CA GLY A 40 36.33 75.01 33.26
C GLY A 40 35.65 74.85 31.91
N TYR A 41 35.38 75.96 31.24
CA TYR A 41 34.96 75.97 29.82
C TYR A 41 36.20 75.87 28.94
N TYR A 42 36.21 74.94 27.99
CA TYR A 42 37.02 75.06 26.76
C TYR A 42 36.38 74.25 25.63
N SER A 43 36.62 74.66 24.39
CA SER A 43 36.02 74.07 23.19
C SER A 43 37.06 73.87 22.09
N ASP A 44 37.29 72.63 21.70
CA ASP A 44 37.77 72.18 20.39
C ASP A 44 37.24 70.74 20.21
N VAL A 45 36.64 70.28 19.09
CA VAL A 45 36.94 70.40 17.65
C VAL A 45 37.85 69.26 17.15
N MET A 46 37.20 68.34 16.42
CA MET A 46 37.71 67.33 15.48
C MET A 46 38.34 66.01 15.95
N ASP A 47 37.97 65.02 15.14
CA ASP A 47 38.53 63.69 14.87
C ASP A 47 38.63 62.64 15.99
N SER A 48 38.03 61.47 15.72
CA SER A 48 38.21 60.21 16.44
C SER A 48 37.67 59.07 15.57
N SER A 49 38.59 58.37 14.92
CA SER A 49 38.33 57.23 14.05
C SER A 49 37.54 56.10 14.73
N ALA A 50 36.78 55.32 13.93
CA ALA A 50 35.87 54.30 14.42
C ALA A 50 36.58 53.09 15.08
N GLY A 51 36.67 53.09 16.41
CA GLY A 51 37.03 51.92 17.22
C GLY A 51 35.81 51.03 17.50
N SER A 52 35.82 49.77 17.05
CA SER A 52 34.66 48.87 17.18
C SER A 52 34.54 48.25 18.56
N LEU A 53 33.40 48.46 19.25
CA LEU A 53 32.95 47.64 20.36
C LEU A 53 31.71 46.82 19.94
N PRO A 54 31.78 45.47 19.90
CA PRO A 54 30.60 44.66 19.62
C PRO A 54 29.65 44.73 20.82
N SER A 55 28.51 45.39 20.65
CA SER A 55 27.44 45.36 21.65
C SER A 55 26.95 43.93 21.84
N SER A 56 26.80 43.48 23.08
CA SER A 56 26.42 42.09 23.38
C SER A 56 24.93 41.86 23.11
N HIS A 57 24.56 41.71 21.84
CA HIS A 57 23.22 41.27 21.47
C HIS A 57 22.99 39.86 22.03
N THR A 58 21.92 39.69 22.82
CA THR A 58 21.50 38.42 23.38
C THR A 58 20.82 37.55 22.32
N SER A 59 21.58 37.18 21.30
CA SER A 59 21.17 36.30 20.22
C SER A 59 20.66 34.99 20.78
N LYS A 60 19.34 34.82 20.80
CA LYS A 60 18.68 33.52 20.97
C LYS A 60 18.89 32.67 19.72
N SER A 61 20.14 32.32 19.43
CA SER A 61 20.48 31.30 18.46
C SER A 61 19.96 29.97 18.99
N SER A 62 18.81 29.53 18.48
CA SER A 62 18.27 28.20 18.73
C SER A 62 19.22 27.18 18.11
N SER A 63 20.20 26.74 18.90
CA SER A 63 21.13 25.67 18.54
C SER A 63 20.32 24.42 18.21
N MET A 64 20.14 24.13 16.92
CA MET A 64 19.43 22.94 16.50
C MET A 64 20.15 21.72 17.08
N SER A 65 19.37 20.83 17.70
CA SER A 65 19.85 19.56 18.21
C SER A 65 20.61 18.79 17.14
N ALA A 66 21.69 18.11 17.53
CA ALA A 66 22.53 17.36 16.62
C ALA A 66 21.72 16.32 15.82
N SER A 67 20.74 15.68 16.46
CA SER A 67 19.75 14.79 15.84
C SER A 67 18.90 15.49 14.78
N ASN A 68 18.35 16.68 15.02
CA ASN A 68 17.59 17.42 14.00
C ASN A 68 18.46 17.83 12.81
N VAL A 69 19.74 18.17 13.05
CA VAL A 69 20.70 18.49 11.99
C VAL A 69 21.05 17.24 11.18
N ALA A 70 21.30 16.09 11.82
CA ALA A 70 21.59 14.81 11.17
C ALA A 70 20.40 14.31 10.35
N ALA A 71 19.22 14.23 10.94
CA ALA A 71 17.97 13.85 10.27
C ALA A 71 17.65 14.79 9.09
N SER A 72 17.86 16.12 9.24
CA SER A 72 17.66 17.09 8.15
C SER A 72 18.67 16.98 7.01
N ARG A 73 19.88 16.48 7.26
CA ARG A 73 20.89 16.21 6.22
C ARG A 73 20.54 14.91 5.47
N SER A 74 20.37 13.82 6.22
CA SER A 74 20.03 12.50 5.67
C SER A 74 18.73 12.52 4.88
N TYR A 75 17.71 13.29 5.31
CA TYR A 75 16.49 13.52 4.53
C TYR A 75 16.77 14.16 3.15
N LYS A 76 17.59 15.21 3.10
CA LYS A 76 17.89 15.91 1.83
C LYS A 76 18.66 15.03 0.86
N GLU A 77 19.62 14.28 1.38
CA GLU A 77 20.45 13.34 0.62
C GLU A 77 19.62 12.17 0.09
N ALA A 78 18.86 11.49 0.96
CA ALA A 78 17.95 10.42 0.56
C ALA A 78 16.85 10.90 -0.41
N ALA A 79 16.35 12.14 -0.26
CA ALA A 79 15.39 12.73 -1.20
C ALA A 79 16.00 12.95 -2.59
N ASN A 80 17.27 13.36 -2.69
CA ASN A 80 17.98 13.47 -3.97
C ASN A 80 18.16 12.10 -4.64
N PHE A 81 18.52 11.07 -3.88
CA PHE A 81 18.61 9.69 -4.37
C PHE A 81 17.23 9.15 -4.81
N PHE A 82 16.17 9.42 -4.05
CA PHE A 82 14.79 9.06 -4.41
C PHE A 82 14.33 9.72 -5.72
N LEU A 83 14.56 11.03 -5.87
CA LEU A 83 14.21 11.79 -7.08
C LEU A 83 15.03 11.35 -8.32
N THR A 84 16.25 10.83 -8.12
CA THR A 84 17.09 10.26 -9.18
C THR A 84 16.85 8.75 -9.41
N ARG A 85 15.79 8.18 -8.79
CA ARG A 85 15.38 6.75 -8.89
C ARG A 85 16.38 5.76 -8.26
N GLN A 86 17.36 6.25 -7.50
CA GLN A 86 18.35 5.46 -6.75
C GLN A 86 17.75 5.02 -5.39
N MET A 87 16.71 4.20 -5.46
CA MET A 87 15.88 3.89 -4.28
C MET A 87 16.61 3.07 -3.21
N ALA A 88 17.56 2.21 -3.63
CA ALA A 88 18.38 1.42 -2.72
C ALA A 88 19.29 2.32 -1.87
N ASP A 89 19.97 3.26 -2.51
CA ASP A 89 20.89 4.22 -1.90
C ASP A 89 20.13 5.22 -1.02
N ALA A 90 18.96 5.68 -1.46
CA ALA A 90 18.04 6.48 -0.65
C ALA A 90 17.66 5.76 0.66
N LEU A 91 17.36 4.45 0.61
CA LEU A 91 17.03 3.66 1.79
C LEU A 91 18.26 3.40 2.68
N ALA A 92 19.44 3.25 2.10
CA ALA A 92 20.69 3.05 2.83
C ALA A 92 21.09 4.29 3.63
N VAL A 93 20.96 5.48 3.06
CA VAL A 93 21.20 6.78 3.74
C VAL A 93 20.14 7.05 4.81
N LEU A 94 18.86 6.73 4.53
CA LEU A 94 17.77 7.11 5.43
C LEU A 94 17.65 6.20 6.67
N ARG A 95 17.94 4.90 6.53
CA ARG A 95 17.79 3.90 7.62
C ARG A 95 18.52 4.25 8.93
N PRO A 96 19.82 4.63 8.96
CA PRO A 96 20.49 4.98 10.21
C PRO A 96 19.90 6.23 10.87
N ALA A 97 19.38 7.17 10.07
CA ALA A 97 18.78 8.41 10.56
C ALA A 97 17.35 8.25 11.12
N LEU A 98 16.72 7.08 11.00
CA LEU A 98 15.34 6.85 11.49
C LEU A 98 15.22 7.03 13.00
N ARG A 99 16.22 6.59 13.78
CA ARG A 99 16.20 6.71 15.25
C ARG A 99 16.37 8.16 15.68
N ASP A 100 17.34 8.88 15.10
CA ASP A 100 17.50 10.33 15.30
C ASP A 100 16.23 11.09 14.90
N ALA A 101 15.50 10.62 13.88
CA ALA A 101 14.25 11.18 13.42
C ALA A 101 12.99 10.69 14.16
N ALA A 102 13.10 9.70 15.05
CA ALA A 102 12.04 9.36 16.01
C ALA A 102 12.17 10.21 17.29
N SER A 103 13.40 10.57 17.66
CA SER A 103 13.69 11.32 18.89
C SER A 103 12.90 12.62 19.01
N GLN A 104 12.33 12.88 20.19
CA GLN A 104 11.61 14.14 20.46
C GLN A 104 12.53 15.37 20.46
N ALA A 105 13.84 15.18 20.56
CA ALA A 105 14.83 16.22 20.32
C ALA A 105 14.86 16.69 18.84
N THR A 106 14.38 15.89 17.89
CA THR A 106 14.22 16.26 16.48
C THR A 106 12.87 16.93 16.25
N GLN A 107 12.85 18.02 15.48
CA GLN A 107 11.62 18.79 15.23
C GLN A 107 10.58 17.94 14.50
N ARG A 108 9.32 17.92 14.97
CA ARG A 108 8.20 17.17 14.37
C ARG A 108 8.12 17.31 12.83
N ALA A 109 8.35 18.50 12.29
CA ALA A 109 8.35 18.72 10.83
C ALA A 109 9.47 17.98 10.07
N THR A 110 10.60 17.69 10.73
CA THR A 110 11.70 16.85 10.21
C THR A 110 11.36 15.36 10.38
N ARG A 111 10.86 14.96 11.56
CA ARG A 111 10.45 13.57 11.86
C ARG A 111 9.46 13.04 10.83
N VAL A 112 8.36 13.78 10.63
CA VAL A 112 7.32 13.44 9.65
C VAL A 112 7.90 13.35 8.24
N LYS A 113 8.80 14.25 7.83
CA LYS A 113 9.43 14.20 6.50
C LYS A 113 10.32 12.98 6.30
N VAL A 114 11.13 12.61 7.29
CA VAL A 114 11.97 11.40 7.25
C VAL A 114 11.11 10.15 7.11
N TRP A 115 10.11 9.98 7.98
CA TRP A 115 9.25 8.80 7.96
C TRP A 115 8.32 8.74 6.74
N SER A 116 7.74 9.85 6.29
CA SER A 116 6.96 9.86 5.03
C SER A 116 7.83 9.57 3.81
N LEU A 117 9.10 10.00 3.76
CA LEU A 117 10.04 9.61 2.71
C LEU A 117 10.39 8.11 2.81
N TYR A 118 10.60 7.59 4.02
CA TYR A 118 10.80 6.16 4.26
C TYR A 118 9.63 5.37 3.67
N PHE A 119 8.39 5.65 4.08
CA PHE A 119 7.20 4.95 3.57
C PHE A 119 7.00 5.13 2.05
N ALA A 120 7.33 6.29 1.47
CA ALA A 120 7.28 6.50 0.01
C ALA A 120 8.27 5.61 -0.76
N ILE A 121 9.44 5.31 -0.18
CA ILE A 121 10.40 4.34 -0.74
C ILE A 121 9.80 2.91 -0.74
N PHE A 122 9.08 2.51 0.31
CA PHE A 122 8.40 1.21 0.35
C PHE A 122 7.21 1.13 -0.61
N ASP A 123 6.39 2.18 -0.68
CA ASP A 123 5.28 2.27 -1.63
C ASP A 123 5.78 2.11 -3.08
N ALA A 124 6.86 2.82 -3.44
CA ALA A 124 7.52 2.67 -4.73
C ALA A 124 8.04 1.24 -4.94
N ALA A 125 8.70 0.64 -3.93
CA ALA A 125 9.26 -0.70 -4.04
C ALA A 125 8.21 -1.81 -4.22
N VAL A 126 7.01 -1.69 -3.65
CA VAL A 126 5.91 -2.66 -3.85
C VAL A 126 5.21 -2.45 -5.20
N LYS A 127 5.16 -1.22 -5.72
CA LYS A 127 4.59 -0.89 -7.04
C LYS A 127 5.48 -1.29 -8.23
N MET A 128 6.76 -1.60 -8.01
CA MET A 128 7.67 -2.10 -9.05
C MET A 128 7.30 -3.49 -9.55
N SER A 129 7.60 -3.78 -10.82
CA SER A 129 7.49 -5.14 -11.36
C SER A 129 8.53 -6.07 -10.71
N PRO A 130 8.33 -7.40 -10.72
CA PRO A 130 9.30 -8.35 -10.16
C PRO A 130 10.67 -8.34 -10.86
N GLU A 131 10.79 -7.76 -12.04
CA GLU A 131 12.05 -7.61 -12.78
C GLU A 131 12.75 -6.29 -12.42
N GLU A 132 11.99 -5.19 -12.38
CA GLU A 132 12.52 -3.89 -11.97
C GLU A 132 12.95 -3.90 -10.50
N GLY A 133 12.16 -4.51 -9.62
CA GLY A 133 12.47 -4.65 -8.20
C GLY A 133 13.78 -5.43 -7.98
N LYS A 134 13.95 -6.57 -8.68
CA LYS A 134 15.22 -7.34 -8.65
C LYS A 134 16.41 -6.52 -9.12
N ARG A 135 16.24 -5.66 -10.14
CA ARG A 135 17.33 -4.85 -10.72
C ARG A 135 17.75 -3.70 -9.81
N ILE A 136 16.79 -3.03 -9.14
CA ILE A 136 17.07 -1.85 -8.30
C ILE A 136 17.56 -2.26 -6.90
N TRP A 137 16.99 -3.33 -6.33
CA TRP A 137 17.20 -3.70 -4.92
C TRP A 137 17.98 -5.00 -4.71
N GLY A 138 18.15 -5.82 -5.74
CA GLY A 138 18.54 -7.22 -5.58
C GLY A 138 17.34 -8.14 -5.29
N GLY A 139 17.42 -9.38 -5.77
CA GLY A 139 16.28 -10.32 -5.77
C GLY A 139 15.93 -10.96 -4.43
N GLN A 140 16.75 -10.77 -3.39
CA GLN A 140 16.42 -11.16 -2.01
C GLN A 140 15.82 -9.97 -1.25
N ASP A 141 16.48 -8.81 -1.30
CA ASP A 141 16.11 -7.64 -0.52
C ASP A 141 14.81 -6.99 -1.03
N TRP A 142 14.55 -6.99 -2.35
CA TRP A 142 13.24 -6.61 -2.88
C TRP A 142 12.11 -7.47 -2.27
N ARG A 143 12.29 -8.79 -2.23
CA ARG A 143 11.29 -9.71 -1.65
C ARG A 143 11.15 -9.52 -0.14
N ARG A 144 12.25 -9.21 0.58
CA ARG A 144 12.19 -8.88 2.02
C ARG A 144 11.44 -7.56 2.26
N ILE A 145 11.69 -6.54 1.43
CA ILE A 145 11.00 -5.24 1.46
C ILE A 145 9.50 -5.43 1.22
N VAL A 146 9.11 -6.10 0.13
CA VAL A 146 7.70 -6.35 -0.20
C VAL A 146 7.01 -7.22 0.86
N GLY A 147 7.70 -8.23 1.39
CA GLY A 147 7.20 -9.05 2.49
C GLY A 147 6.93 -8.26 3.77
N ARG A 148 7.83 -7.34 4.17
CA ARG A 148 7.63 -6.49 5.34
C ARG A 148 6.41 -5.57 5.21
N VAL A 149 6.19 -4.95 4.04
CA VAL A 149 4.98 -4.13 3.81
C VAL A 149 3.72 -5.00 3.88
N ARG A 150 3.68 -6.11 3.15
CA ARG A 150 2.50 -6.97 3.02
C ARG A 150 2.08 -7.63 4.34
N ASN A 151 3.04 -7.91 5.21
CA ASN A 151 2.82 -8.55 6.51
C ASN A 151 2.71 -7.53 7.67
N GLY A 152 2.74 -6.22 7.40
CA GLY A 152 2.60 -5.18 8.44
C GLY A 152 3.85 -4.90 9.29
N LEU A 153 4.96 -5.64 9.09
CA LEU A 153 6.22 -5.58 9.89
C LEU A 153 6.98 -4.24 9.84
N ILE A 154 6.39 -3.21 9.23
CA ILE A 154 6.89 -1.82 9.28
C ILE A 154 6.31 -1.10 10.51
N TRP A 155 5.19 -1.55 11.08
CA TRP A 155 4.73 -1.11 12.38
C TRP A 155 5.78 -1.39 13.46
N ASP A 156 6.25 -2.64 13.57
CA ASP A 156 7.30 -3.04 14.51
C ASP A 156 8.58 -2.19 14.36
N GLU A 157 9.02 -1.93 13.12
CA GLU A 157 10.21 -1.11 12.80
C GLU A 157 10.04 0.38 13.19
N VAL A 158 8.81 0.88 13.25
CA VAL A 158 8.49 2.25 13.69
C VAL A 158 8.35 2.30 15.22
N GLU A 159 7.68 1.32 15.83
CA GLU A 159 7.54 1.25 17.30
C GLU A 159 8.91 1.07 17.97
N ASP A 160 9.77 0.17 17.49
CA ASP A 160 11.14 0.01 18.02
C ASP A 160 12.01 1.25 17.82
N ALA A 161 11.74 2.09 16.82
CA ALA A 161 12.46 3.35 16.61
C ALA A 161 12.00 4.48 17.54
N TYR A 162 10.70 4.55 17.87
CA TYR A 162 10.14 5.52 18.82
C TYR A 162 10.22 5.06 20.30
N LYS A 163 10.64 3.81 20.54
CA LYS A 163 10.72 3.15 21.86
C LYS A 163 11.60 3.92 22.85
N GLY A 164 10.95 4.57 23.82
CA GLY A 164 11.60 5.39 24.84
C GLY A 164 11.90 6.84 24.41
N GLU A 165 11.66 7.20 23.14
CA GLU A 165 11.76 8.58 22.66
C GLU A 165 10.45 9.35 22.90
N GLY A 166 9.28 8.71 22.73
CA GLY A 166 7.96 9.28 23.05
C GLY A 166 6.86 8.93 22.04
N PRO A 167 5.74 9.67 22.04
CA PRO A 167 4.59 9.46 21.14
C PRO A 167 4.96 9.44 19.66
N ILE A 168 4.34 8.53 18.89
CA ILE A 168 4.48 8.50 17.43
C ILE A 168 3.66 9.67 16.84
N ASP A 169 4.27 10.47 15.97
CA ASP A 169 3.58 11.61 15.37
C ASP A 169 2.36 11.14 14.56
N THR A 170 1.17 11.72 14.80
CA THR A 170 -0.07 11.30 14.11
C THR A 170 0.02 11.42 12.58
N ASP A 171 0.84 12.33 12.05
CA ASP A 171 1.11 12.43 10.60
C ASP A 171 1.90 11.20 10.07
N VAL A 172 2.78 10.61 10.89
CA VAL A 172 3.53 9.37 10.61
C VAL A 172 2.59 8.17 10.68
N VAL A 173 1.76 8.08 11.74
CA VAL A 173 0.72 7.04 11.87
C VAL A 173 -0.20 7.04 10.64
N ILE A 174 -0.76 8.20 10.26
CA ILE A 174 -1.62 8.32 9.07
C ILE A 174 -0.87 7.91 7.78
N SER A 175 0.41 8.29 7.64
CA SER A 175 1.22 7.90 6.48
C SER A 175 1.44 6.38 6.40
N LEU A 176 1.65 5.72 7.55
CA LEU A 176 1.85 4.27 7.64
C LEU A 176 0.55 3.49 7.44
N VAL A 177 -0.56 3.94 8.03
CA VAL A 177 -1.90 3.40 7.76
C VAL A 177 -2.20 3.44 6.27
N MET A 178 -1.88 4.54 5.57
CA MET A 178 -2.05 4.62 4.11
C MET A 178 -1.16 3.63 3.33
N LEU A 179 0.08 3.39 3.77
CA LEU A 179 0.97 2.39 3.16
C LEU A 179 0.44 0.95 3.34
N VAL A 180 0.02 0.60 4.56
CA VAL A 180 -0.48 -0.75 4.90
C VAL A 180 -1.90 -0.96 4.37
N LEU A 181 -2.73 0.07 4.21
CA LEU A 181 -3.97 -0.02 3.44
C LEU A 181 -3.72 -0.15 1.93
N ALA A 182 -2.65 0.42 1.38
CA ALA A 182 -2.34 0.26 -0.04
C ALA A 182 -1.87 -1.17 -0.39
N HIS A 183 -1.12 -1.82 0.51
CA HIS A 183 -0.37 -3.05 0.17
C HIS A 183 -0.44 -4.20 1.19
N GLY A 184 -0.98 -3.99 2.39
CA GLY A 184 -1.04 -4.97 3.48
C GLY A 184 -2.14 -6.02 3.30
N ASN A 185 -1.81 -7.29 3.55
CA ASN A 185 -2.72 -8.42 3.41
C ASN A 185 -3.76 -8.51 4.55
N ASP A 186 -3.38 -8.10 5.77
CA ASP A 186 -4.21 -8.05 6.97
C ASP A 186 -4.15 -6.62 7.56
N GLN A 187 -5.17 -6.21 8.29
CA GLN A 187 -5.30 -4.90 8.94
C GLN A 187 -5.54 -4.99 10.45
N LYS A 188 -5.61 -6.19 11.05
CA LYS A 188 -5.76 -6.37 12.52
C LYS A 188 -4.64 -5.74 13.35
N MET A 189 -3.45 -5.62 12.78
CA MET A 189 -2.34 -4.88 13.39
C MET A 189 -2.57 -3.37 13.26
N THR A 190 -2.87 -2.89 12.05
CA THR A 190 -3.26 -1.50 11.74
C THR A 190 -4.38 -0.99 12.65
N GLN A 191 -5.39 -1.81 12.94
CA GLN A 191 -6.47 -1.55 13.88
C GLN A 191 -5.95 -1.18 15.27
N LYS A 192 -5.12 -2.04 15.89
CA LYS A 192 -4.59 -1.82 17.25
C LYS A 192 -3.77 -0.53 17.37
N HIS A 193 -2.92 -0.23 16.39
CA HIS A 193 -2.14 1.02 16.41
C HIS A 193 -3.02 2.25 16.20
N ILE A 194 -4.12 2.14 15.45
CA ILE A 194 -5.11 3.21 15.31
C ILE A 194 -5.88 3.43 16.62
N GLU A 195 -6.33 2.36 17.29
CA GLU A 195 -7.00 2.44 18.59
C GLU A 195 -6.08 3.09 19.64
N ALA A 196 -4.82 2.64 19.72
CA ALA A 196 -3.80 3.24 20.58
C ALA A 196 -3.57 4.73 20.26
N ALA A 197 -3.41 5.08 18.98
CA ALA A 197 -3.22 6.48 18.57
C ALA A 197 -4.46 7.35 18.80
N LEU A 198 -5.69 6.81 18.71
CA LEU A 198 -6.93 7.51 19.03
C LEU A 198 -7.12 7.72 20.55
N ALA A 199 -6.56 6.83 21.38
CA ALA A 199 -6.50 6.98 22.83
C ALA A 199 -5.41 7.97 23.28
N GLU A 200 -4.24 7.97 22.64
CA GLU A 200 -3.14 8.91 22.91
C GLU A 200 -3.43 10.34 22.40
N LEU A 201 -4.24 10.47 21.32
CA LEU A 201 -4.67 11.78 20.81
C LEU A 201 -5.46 12.56 21.88
N PRO A 202 -4.99 13.76 22.31
CA PRO A 202 -5.64 14.52 23.37
C PRO A 202 -7.09 14.87 23.00
N SER A 203 -7.96 14.81 24.01
CA SER A 203 -9.41 14.73 23.80
C SER A 203 -9.98 15.94 23.02
N VAL A 204 -9.70 17.18 23.43
CA VAL A 204 -10.39 18.39 22.94
C VAL A 204 -9.48 19.61 22.66
N SER A 205 -8.24 19.65 23.17
CA SER A 205 -7.48 20.92 23.30
C SER A 205 -6.77 21.43 22.02
N ASP A 206 -7.12 22.67 21.65
CA ASP A 206 -6.23 23.75 21.18
C ASP A 206 -5.60 23.71 19.77
N SER A 207 -6.00 22.81 18.85
CA SER A 207 -5.56 22.96 17.45
C SER A 207 -6.53 22.42 16.39
N PRO A 208 -6.88 23.23 15.36
CA PRO A 208 -7.63 22.73 14.20
C PRO A 208 -6.85 21.67 13.42
N LYS A 209 -5.51 21.64 13.49
CA LYS A 209 -4.71 20.56 12.89
C LYS A 209 -4.94 19.24 13.63
N ALA A 210 -5.00 19.26 14.97
CA ALA A 210 -5.23 18.06 15.77
C ALA A 210 -6.65 17.48 15.53
N LEU A 211 -7.67 18.34 15.45
CA LEU A 211 -9.04 17.92 15.10
C LEU A 211 -9.12 17.34 13.68
N ALA A 212 -8.43 17.93 12.70
CA ALA A 212 -8.34 17.38 11.36
C ALA A 212 -7.61 16.02 11.32
N GLN A 213 -6.56 15.84 12.13
CA GLN A 213 -5.84 14.57 12.27
C GLN A 213 -6.71 13.49 12.92
N ARG A 214 -7.42 13.81 14.02
CA ARG A 214 -8.39 12.90 14.67
C ARG A 214 -9.51 12.50 13.71
N THR A 215 -10.08 13.47 12.99
CA THR A 215 -11.11 13.24 11.95
C THR A 215 -10.59 12.30 10.86
N LYS A 216 -9.38 12.54 10.33
CA LYS A 216 -8.81 11.70 9.27
C LYS A 216 -8.47 10.29 9.76
N LEU A 217 -7.98 10.15 10.99
CA LEU A 217 -7.68 8.84 11.57
C LEU A 217 -8.97 8.03 11.78
N MET A 218 -10.06 8.67 12.24
CA MET A 218 -11.40 8.06 12.32
C MET A 218 -11.97 7.69 10.94
N GLU A 219 -11.83 8.56 9.94
CA GLU A 219 -12.23 8.28 8.54
C GLU A 219 -11.53 7.02 8.01
N LEU A 220 -10.20 6.91 8.20
CA LEU A 220 -9.43 5.74 7.81
C LEU A 220 -9.82 4.49 8.60
N TYR A 221 -10.11 4.63 9.90
CA TYR A 221 -10.52 3.50 10.75
C TYR A 221 -11.86 2.92 10.30
N ILE A 222 -12.88 3.77 10.28
CA ILE A 222 -14.28 3.42 10.04
C ILE A 222 -14.49 2.97 8.60
N LEU A 223 -13.96 3.69 7.60
CA LEU A 223 -14.30 3.44 6.19
C LEU A 223 -13.33 2.51 5.47
N HIS A 224 -12.15 2.21 6.03
CA HIS A 224 -11.12 1.43 5.31
C HIS A 224 -10.45 0.31 6.11
N VAL A 225 -10.33 0.42 7.45
CA VAL A 225 -9.72 -0.63 8.28
C VAL A 225 -10.76 -1.65 8.72
N LEU A 226 -11.82 -1.23 9.43
CA LEU A 226 -12.86 -2.15 9.92
C LEU A 226 -13.57 -2.93 8.79
N PRO A 227 -13.93 -2.32 7.64
CA PRO A 227 -14.43 -3.02 6.45
C PRO A 227 -13.50 -4.09 5.84
N ARG A 228 -12.20 -4.09 6.21
CA ARG A 228 -11.22 -5.10 5.78
C ARG A 228 -10.94 -6.17 6.83
N VAL A 229 -11.26 -5.90 8.09
CA VAL A 229 -11.27 -6.89 9.18
C VAL A 229 -12.64 -7.60 9.26
N ASP A 230 -13.64 -7.10 8.51
CA ASP A 230 -15.04 -7.51 8.47
C ASP A 230 -15.87 -7.20 9.74
N GLU A 231 -15.40 -6.23 10.52
CA GLU A 231 -16.02 -5.77 11.77
C GLU A 231 -17.06 -4.65 11.52
N TRP A 232 -18.03 -4.92 10.64
CA TRP A 232 -19.02 -3.93 10.15
C TRP A 232 -19.96 -3.40 11.24
N ASP A 233 -20.39 -4.25 12.17
CA ASP A 233 -21.26 -3.83 13.27
C ASP A 233 -20.52 -2.96 14.28
N TYR A 234 -19.29 -3.34 14.64
CA TYR A 234 -18.42 -2.49 15.45
C TYR A 234 -18.14 -1.14 14.76
N ALA A 235 -17.96 -1.11 13.43
CA ALA A 235 -17.82 0.15 12.69
C ALA A 235 -19.08 1.04 12.79
N ARG A 236 -20.29 0.45 12.76
CA ARG A 236 -21.55 1.18 13.00
C ARG A 236 -21.63 1.71 14.44
N GLU A 237 -21.41 0.86 15.43
CA GLU A 237 -21.48 1.22 16.86
C GLU A 237 -20.46 2.30 17.21
N PHE A 238 -19.19 2.13 16.81
CA PHE A 238 -18.14 3.12 17.02
C PHE A 238 -18.49 4.48 16.37
N THR A 239 -19.05 4.47 15.16
CA THR A 239 -19.52 5.70 14.49
C THR A 239 -20.66 6.36 15.25
N GLN A 240 -21.64 5.58 15.73
CA GLN A 240 -22.77 6.09 16.50
C GLN A 240 -22.37 6.64 17.87
N MET A 241 -21.44 5.97 18.57
CA MET A 241 -21.04 6.32 19.93
C MET A 241 -19.93 7.39 19.99
N SER A 242 -19.18 7.63 18.91
CA SER A 242 -18.07 8.60 18.91
C SER A 242 -18.54 10.03 19.23
N PRO A 243 -18.07 10.65 20.33
CA PRO A 243 -18.43 12.02 20.68
C PRO A 243 -17.67 13.08 19.85
N TYR A 244 -16.69 12.66 19.04
CA TYR A 244 -15.82 13.53 18.25
C TYR A 244 -16.26 13.69 16.79
N LEU A 245 -17.39 13.08 16.40
CA LEU A 245 -17.98 13.21 15.07
C LEU A 245 -19.23 14.08 15.12
N ASP A 246 -19.19 15.21 14.41
CA ASP A 246 -20.35 16.06 14.13
C ASP A 246 -21.49 15.24 13.51
N ALA A 247 -22.75 15.64 13.72
CA ALA A 247 -23.92 14.92 13.22
C ALA A 247 -23.83 14.62 11.71
N ASP A 248 -23.53 15.63 10.91
CA ASP A 248 -23.34 15.53 9.46
C ASP A 248 -22.27 14.50 9.09
N LYS A 249 -21.12 14.49 9.79
CA LYS A 249 -20.03 13.53 9.54
C LYS A 249 -20.44 12.11 9.90
N ARG A 250 -21.20 11.95 11.00
CA ARG A 250 -21.72 10.68 11.49
C ARG A 250 -22.68 10.06 10.49
N GLU A 251 -23.63 10.84 9.97
CA GLU A 251 -24.55 10.42 8.91
C GLU A 251 -23.80 10.07 7.62
N ASN A 252 -22.90 10.95 7.14
CA ASN A 252 -22.08 10.67 5.95
C ASN A 252 -21.24 9.39 6.09
N PHE A 253 -20.69 9.10 7.28
CA PHE A 253 -19.93 7.87 7.52
C PHE A 253 -20.83 6.62 7.59
N LEU A 254 -22.02 6.70 8.19
CA LEU A 254 -22.98 5.60 8.21
C LEU A 254 -23.51 5.28 6.79
N MET A 255 -23.84 6.30 6.00
CA MET A 255 -24.23 6.13 4.58
C MET A 255 -23.07 5.53 3.74
N ALA A 256 -21.83 5.96 3.99
CA ALA A 256 -20.66 5.40 3.31
C ALA A 256 -20.40 3.94 3.71
N LEU A 257 -20.59 3.58 4.99
CA LEU A 257 -20.51 2.19 5.46
C LEU A 257 -21.56 1.30 4.79
N GLU A 258 -22.83 1.74 4.72
CA GLU A 258 -23.90 0.98 4.07
C GLU A 258 -23.60 0.77 2.57
N ALA A 259 -23.17 1.84 1.88
CA ALA A 259 -22.80 1.78 0.47
C ALA A 259 -21.63 0.80 0.22
N LEU A 260 -20.58 0.84 1.06
CA LEU A 260 -19.44 -0.07 0.97
C LEU A 260 -19.82 -1.52 1.28
N GLN A 261 -20.65 -1.76 2.29
CA GLN A 261 -21.10 -3.12 2.64
C GLN A 261 -21.97 -3.71 1.52
N LYS A 262 -22.86 -2.90 0.94
CA LYS A 262 -23.66 -3.27 -0.23
C LYS A 262 -22.79 -3.56 -1.45
N GLU A 263 -21.80 -2.71 -1.75
CA GLU A 263 -20.89 -2.95 -2.87
C GLU A 263 -20.13 -4.28 -2.71
N LYS A 264 -19.63 -4.57 -1.50
CA LYS A 264 -18.97 -5.85 -1.19
C LYS A 264 -19.91 -7.04 -1.42
N ALA A 265 -21.12 -7.00 -0.86
CA ALA A 265 -22.11 -8.07 -1.03
C ALA A 265 -22.49 -8.30 -2.50
N GLU A 266 -22.65 -7.23 -3.30
CA GLU A 266 -22.88 -7.36 -4.73
C GLU A 266 -21.64 -7.90 -5.49
N GLN A 267 -20.42 -7.51 -5.11
CA GLN A 267 -19.20 -8.05 -5.72
C GLN A 267 -19.05 -9.55 -5.43
N GLU A 268 -19.39 -10.01 -4.24
CA GLU A 268 -19.38 -11.43 -3.85
C GLU A 268 -20.47 -12.23 -4.56
N ALA A 269 -21.69 -11.69 -4.66
CA ALA A 269 -22.77 -12.30 -5.43
C ALA A 269 -22.40 -12.50 -6.91
N ARG A 270 -21.80 -11.48 -7.55
CA ARG A 270 -21.33 -11.56 -8.94
C ARG A 270 -20.25 -12.63 -9.13
N ARG A 271 -19.29 -12.76 -8.22
CA ARG A 271 -18.26 -13.82 -8.28
C ARG A 271 -18.88 -15.21 -8.13
N LEU A 272 -19.82 -15.39 -7.21
CA LEU A 272 -20.51 -16.67 -7.01
C LEU A 272 -21.36 -17.07 -8.24
N GLU A 273 -21.93 -16.10 -8.95
CA GLU A 273 -22.62 -16.31 -10.23
C GLU A 273 -21.63 -16.72 -11.34
N GLU A 274 -20.50 -16.01 -11.49
CA GLU A 274 -19.44 -16.35 -12.44
C GLU A 274 -18.86 -17.76 -12.19
N GLU A 275 -18.62 -18.14 -10.93
CA GLU A 275 -18.13 -19.48 -10.54
C GLU A 275 -19.15 -20.58 -10.85
N ARG A 276 -20.45 -20.35 -10.61
CA ARG A 276 -21.52 -21.29 -10.98
C ARG A 276 -21.58 -21.50 -12.50
N MET A 277 -21.59 -20.41 -13.27
CA MET A 277 -21.63 -20.48 -14.73
C MET A 277 -20.40 -21.19 -15.31
N ALA A 278 -19.21 -21.00 -14.72
CA ALA A 278 -17.99 -21.71 -15.08
C ALA A 278 -18.05 -23.21 -14.73
N ALA A 279 -18.57 -23.56 -13.55
CA ALA A 279 -18.73 -24.96 -13.13
C ALA A 279 -19.71 -25.73 -14.03
N GLU A 280 -20.87 -25.15 -14.35
CA GLU A 280 -21.82 -25.77 -15.29
C GLU A 280 -21.25 -25.89 -16.71
N ALA A 281 -20.45 -24.92 -17.17
CA ALA A 281 -19.79 -25.00 -18.48
C ALA A 281 -18.81 -26.17 -18.54
N LEU A 282 -18.02 -26.36 -17.48
CA LEU A 282 -17.08 -27.48 -17.36
C LEU A 282 -17.82 -28.83 -17.28
N GLU A 283 -18.95 -28.91 -16.58
CA GLU A 283 -19.75 -30.15 -16.52
C GLU A 283 -20.35 -30.52 -17.89
N ARG A 284 -20.84 -29.53 -18.65
CA ARG A 284 -21.31 -29.73 -20.03
C ARG A 284 -20.19 -30.23 -20.93
N GLU A 285 -18.98 -29.67 -20.82
CA GLU A 285 -17.81 -30.12 -21.58
C GLU A 285 -17.41 -31.56 -21.21
N GLN A 286 -17.39 -31.92 -19.92
CA GLN A 286 -17.11 -33.28 -19.48
C GLN A 286 -18.11 -34.31 -20.01
N ARG A 287 -19.42 -34.00 -19.94
CA ARG A 287 -20.48 -34.87 -20.49
C ARG A 287 -20.30 -35.11 -22.00
N LEU A 288 -20.03 -34.06 -22.77
CA LEU A 288 -19.76 -34.15 -24.22
C LEU A 288 -18.45 -34.90 -24.54
N ALA A 289 -17.42 -34.77 -23.69
CA ALA A 289 -16.18 -35.51 -23.84
C ALA A 289 -16.35 -37.01 -23.55
N GLU A 290 -17.16 -37.37 -22.54
CA GLU A 290 -17.48 -38.77 -22.26
C GLU A 290 -18.34 -39.40 -23.37
N GLU A 291 -19.31 -38.66 -23.91
CA GLU A 291 -20.15 -39.09 -25.03
C GLU A 291 -19.31 -39.41 -26.28
N ARG A 292 -18.36 -38.54 -26.66
CA ARG A 292 -17.39 -38.79 -27.75
C ARG A 292 -16.51 -40.02 -27.48
N LEU A 293 -16.15 -40.29 -26.23
CA LEU A 293 -15.37 -41.48 -25.86
C LEU A 293 -16.20 -42.78 -25.95
N ARG A 294 -17.49 -42.71 -25.59
CA ARG A 294 -18.45 -43.81 -25.77
C ARG A 294 -18.73 -44.08 -27.26
N GLU A 295 -18.89 -43.04 -28.07
CA GLU A 295 -19.10 -43.17 -29.52
C GLU A 295 -17.90 -43.82 -30.22
N SER A 296 -16.68 -43.32 -29.97
CA SER A 296 -15.44 -43.88 -30.56
C SER A 296 -15.20 -45.34 -30.16
N THR A 297 -15.41 -45.72 -28.89
CA THR A 297 -15.28 -47.12 -28.46
C THR A 297 -16.38 -48.04 -29.02
N SER A 298 -17.60 -47.53 -29.25
CA SER A 298 -18.69 -48.29 -29.88
C SER A 298 -18.50 -48.52 -31.39
N SER A 299 -17.87 -47.57 -32.08
CA SER A 299 -17.59 -47.64 -33.53
C SER A 299 -16.37 -48.52 -33.84
N GLU A 300 -15.34 -48.50 -32.98
CA GLU A 300 -14.19 -49.42 -33.08
C GLU A 300 -14.63 -50.88 -32.84
N THR A 301 -15.48 -51.13 -31.84
CA THR A 301 -16.01 -52.49 -31.58
C THR A 301 -16.93 -53.01 -32.68
N ARG A 302 -17.79 -52.15 -33.27
CA ARG A 302 -18.56 -52.49 -34.48
C ARG A 302 -17.64 -52.87 -35.65
N SER A 303 -16.65 -52.04 -35.96
CA SER A 303 -15.70 -52.28 -37.06
C SER A 303 -14.91 -53.59 -36.90
N ARG A 304 -14.60 -53.98 -35.66
CA ARG A 304 -13.91 -55.25 -35.36
C ARG A 304 -14.80 -56.50 -35.49
N SER A 305 -16.12 -56.33 -35.49
CA SER A 305 -17.09 -57.44 -35.59
C SER A 305 -17.42 -57.84 -37.02
N THR A 306 -17.41 -56.89 -37.97
CA THR A 306 -17.70 -57.15 -39.40
C THR A 306 -16.58 -57.94 -40.08
N VAL A 307 -15.32 -57.59 -39.78
CA VAL A 307 -14.11 -58.27 -40.32
C VAL A 307 -14.00 -59.74 -39.89
N ARG A 308 -14.68 -60.15 -38.82
CA ARG A 308 -14.60 -61.51 -38.26
C ARG A 308 -15.54 -62.54 -38.89
N LYS A 309 -16.30 -62.18 -39.94
CA LYS A 309 -17.37 -63.04 -40.51
C LYS A 309 -17.09 -63.56 -41.92
N THR A 310 -15.90 -63.33 -42.48
CA THR A 310 -15.54 -63.67 -43.87
C THR A 310 -14.58 -64.86 -44.02
N ASP A 311 -13.83 -65.23 -42.98
CA ASP A 311 -12.89 -66.36 -43.03
C ASP A 311 -13.52 -67.67 -42.56
N GLY A 312 -13.78 -68.56 -43.51
CA GLY A 312 -14.36 -69.87 -43.20
C GLY A 312 -14.40 -70.83 -44.39
N ARG A 313 -13.26 -71.49 -44.67
CA ARG A 313 -13.11 -72.94 -45.05
C ARG A 313 -12.13 -73.23 -46.19
N SER A 314 -10.99 -73.82 -45.85
CA SER A 314 -10.33 -74.84 -46.68
C SER A 314 -9.75 -75.95 -45.79
N GLN A 315 -9.20 -77.03 -46.36
CA GLN A 315 -9.23 -78.38 -45.77
C GLN A 315 -7.91 -78.90 -45.17
N ASN A 316 -8.06 -79.85 -44.24
CA ASN A 316 -7.24 -81.06 -44.00
C ASN A 316 -5.70 -80.98 -43.98
N THR A 317 -5.08 -81.44 -42.88
CA THR A 317 -4.53 -82.82 -42.82
C THR A 317 -4.03 -83.28 -41.42
N ALA A 318 -4.27 -84.57 -41.13
CA ALA A 318 -3.42 -85.55 -40.43
C ALA A 318 -2.75 -85.29 -39.03
N ARG A 319 -3.18 -86.15 -38.07
CA ARG A 319 -2.36 -86.98 -37.12
C ARG A 319 -1.77 -86.39 -35.81
N SER A 320 -2.02 -87.18 -34.73
CA SER A 320 -1.18 -87.37 -33.50
C SER A 320 -1.09 -86.23 -32.46
N ARG A 321 -0.97 -86.48 -31.14
CA ARG A 321 -1.08 -87.71 -30.30
C ARG A 321 -1.19 -87.34 -28.80
N ARG A 322 -1.99 -88.10 -28.01
CA ARG A 322 -1.96 -88.25 -26.51
C ARG A 322 -2.34 -86.99 -25.69
N ARG A 323 -3.21 -87.09 -24.65
CA ARG A 323 -3.02 -87.55 -23.23
C ARG A 323 -2.12 -86.57 -22.43
N SER A 324 -2.44 -86.06 -21.22
CA SER A 324 -3.37 -86.54 -20.18
C SER A 324 -3.81 -85.45 -19.16
N THR A 325 -5.01 -85.61 -18.55
CA THR A 325 -5.43 -85.41 -17.12
C THR A 325 -4.87 -84.33 -16.16
N ALA A 326 -5.75 -83.92 -15.21
CA ALA A 326 -5.55 -83.11 -13.98
C ALA A 326 -5.38 -81.58 -14.18
N ARG A 327 -5.97 -80.65 -13.40
CA ARG A 327 -6.54 -80.53 -12.02
C ARG A 327 -5.52 -80.09 -10.95
N SER A 328 -5.87 -79.02 -10.20
CA SER A 328 -5.16 -78.46 -9.02
C SER A 328 -3.87 -77.66 -9.33
N THR A 329 -3.36 -76.67 -8.58
CA THR A 329 -3.90 -75.77 -7.51
C THR A 329 -2.86 -74.65 -7.19
N ALA A 330 -3.34 -73.44 -6.85
CA ALA A 330 -2.73 -72.45 -5.92
C ALA A 330 -1.32 -71.82 -6.20
N SER A 331 -0.98 -70.82 -5.35
CA SER A 331 0.24 -69.95 -5.32
C SER A 331 0.40 -68.97 -6.50
N SER A 332 0.39 -67.63 -6.35
CA SER A 332 1.33 -66.72 -5.63
C SER A 332 2.76 -66.78 -6.21
N ASP A 333 3.38 -65.72 -6.76
CA ASP A 333 3.55 -64.38 -6.16
C ASP A 333 3.80 -63.16 -7.11
N TYR A 334 3.64 -61.96 -6.54
CA TYR A 334 4.25 -60.62 -6.78
C TYR A 334 4.70 -60.09 -8.18
N ARG A 335 3.84 -59.20 -8.70
CA ARG A 335 4.08 -57.79 -9.17
C ARG A 335 4.90 -57.43 -10.47
N PRO A 336 4.70 -56.19 -11.03
CA PRO A 336 5.09 -55.86 -12.42
C PRO A 336 5.81 -54.49 -12.66
N VAL A 337 6.24 -54.23 -13.90
CA VAL A 337 6.60 -52.91 -14.48
C VAL A 337 6.13 -52.88 -15.96
N SER A 338 5.09 -52.11 -16.35
CA SER A 338 5.11 -50.72 -16.88
C SER A 338 5.91 -50.56 -18.20
N ARG A 339 5.29 -50.29 -19.38
CA ARG A 339 4.86 -48.97 -19.94
C ARG A 339 6.04 -48.00 -20.22
N ARG A 340 6.11 -47.21 -21.31
CA ARG A 340 5.19 -46.94 -22.45
C ARG A 340 5.95 -46.28 -23.64
N SER A 341 5.41 -46.34 -24.87
CA SER A 341 5.76 -45.54 -26.07
C SER A 341 4.55 -45.60 -27.04
N ARG A 342 4.39 -44.82 -28.14
CA ARG A 342 5.23 -43.81 -28.84
C ARG A 342 4.33 -42.69 -29.44
N SER A 343 4.97 -41.61 -29.89
CA SER A 343 4.40 -40.39 -30.50
C SER A 343 4.06 -40.48 -32.02
N GLN A 344 3.23 -39.53 -32.50
CA GLN A 344 3.44 -38.66 -33.69
C GLN A 344 2.62 -38.85 -35.02
N LYS A 345 2.39 -37.68 -35.68
CA LYS A 345 1.90 -37.37 -37.05
C LYS A 345 0.38 -37.54 -37.33
N ARG A 346 -0.33 -36.77 -38.20
CA ARG A 346 -0.17 -35.57 -39.10
C ARG A 346 -0.52 -35.87 -40.59
N PHE A 347 -1.23 -34.93 -41.23
CA PHE A 347 -1.46 -34.78 -42.70
C PHE A 347 -2.35 -35.86 -43.36
N LEU A 348 -3.17 -35.63 -44.39
CA LEU A 348 -3.46 -34.46 -45.27
C LEU A 348 -4.97 -34.42 -45.65
N ASP A 349 -5.40 -33.58 -46.61
CA ASP A 349 -6.35 -32.47 -46.45
C ASP A 349 -7.23 -32.31 -47.75
N ASP A 350 -8.04 -31.24 -47.91
CA ASP A 350 -8.94 -30.86 -49.07
C ASP A 350 -10.29 -31.65 -49.23
N SER A 351 -11.43 -31.14 -49.76
CA SER A 351 -11.80 -29.87 -50.45
C SER A 351 -13.24 -29.36 -50.07
N ASP A 352 -13.75 -28.31 -50.76
CA ASP A 352 -15.04 -27.55 -50.66
C ASP A 352 -16.38 -28.36 -50.59
N ASP A 353 -17.59 -27.82 -50.31
CA ASP A 353 -18.20 -26.53 -50.73
C ASP A 353 -19.50 -26.14 -49.94
N ALA A 354 -20.13 -25.01 -50.30
CA ALA A 354 -21.54 -24.61 -50.11
C ALA A 354 -22.05 -24.03 -48.76
N LEU A 355 -21.75 -22.74 -48.55
CA LEU A 355 -22.70 -21.66 -48.21
C LEU A 355 -24.01 -21.96 -47.45
N SER A 356 -24.19 -21.36 -46.25
CA SER A 356 -25.35 -20.48 -46.02
C SER A 356 -25.20 -19.50 -44.84
N THR A 357 -25.81 -18.34 -45.06
CA THR A 357 -25.92 -17.11 -44.25
C THR A 357 -26.38 -17.26 -42.78
N VAL A 358 -25.85 -16.41 -41.88
CA VAL A 358 -26.64 -15.47 -41.03
C VAL A 358 -25.71 -14.52 -40.23
N SER A 359 -26.23 -13.34 -39.88
CA SER A 359 -25.58 -12.18 -39.26
C SER A 359 -24.50 -12.43 -38.19
N GLY A 360 -23.25 -12.07 -38.48
CA GLY A 360 -22.22 -11.79 -37.48
C GLY A 360 -22.18 -10.30 -37.10
N THR A 361 -22.81 -9.91 -35.99
CA THR A 361 -22.65 -8.56 -35.41
C THR A 361 -21.42 -8.48 -34.49
N PRO A 362 -20.77 -7.31 -34.37
CA PRO A 362 -19.39 -7.25 -33.89
C PRO A 362 -19.24 -7.40 -32.37
N ARG A 363 -18.19 -8.12 -31.95
CA ARG A 363 -17.61 -8.03 -30.60
C ARG A 363 -17.09 -6.61 -30.35
N GLN A 364 -17.97 -5.72 -29.87
CA GLN A 364 -17.55 -4.41 -29.36
C GLN A 364 -16.81 -4.58 -28.03
N ALA A 365 -15.61 -4.00 -27.94
CA ALA A 365 -14.89 -3.87 -26.68
C ALA A 365 -15.60 -2.84 -25.78
N ARG A 366 -16.48 -3.32 -24.91
CA ARG A 366 -16.89 -2.64 -23.67
C ARG A 366 -16.10 -3.26 -22.51
N GLY A 367 -15.52 -2.50 -21.58
CA GLY A 367 -15.38 -1.05 -21.56
C GLY A 367 -14.71 -0.61 -20.25
N ILE A 368 -13.40 -0.38 -20.27
CA ILE A 368 -12.60 -0.08 -19.07
C ILE A 368 -12.74 1.42 -18.70
N ILE A 369 -13.97 1.85 -18.43
CA ILE A 369 -14.31 3.21 -17.97
C ILE A 369 -15.43 3.14 -16.92
N SER A 370 -15.05 2.83 -15.68
CA SER A 370 -15.90 3.00 -14.48
C SER A 370 -15.20 3.73 -13.33
N GLN A 371 -13.91 4.09 -13.49
CA GLN A 371 -13.07 4.67 -12.43
C GLN A 371 -12.73 6.16 -12.66
N THR A 372 -13.66 6.95 -13.21
CA THR A 372 -13.44 8.40 -13.50
C THR A 372 -14.54 9.32 -12.98
N THR A 373 -15.00 9.12 -11.75
CA THR A 373 -15.88 10.06 -11.02
C THR A 373 -15.11 10.86 -9.95
N ASN A 374 -14.19 10.22 -9.21
CA ASN A 374 -13.53 10.81 -8.04
C ASN A 374 -12.49 11.91 -8.34
N ILE A 375 -12.10 12.13 -9.60
CA ILE A 375 -11.17 13.20 -9.99
C ILE A 375 -11.86 14.57 -10.02
N ALA A 376 -13.16 14.63 -10.35
CA ALA A 376 -13.90 15.89 -10.45
C ALA A 376 -13.98 16.63 -9.10
N GLY A 377 -14.21 15.89 -8.01
CA GLY A 377 -14.30 16.47 -6.66
C GLY A 377 -12.97 17.04 -6.12
N GLN A 378 -11.82 16.64 -6.67
CA GLN A 378 -10.51 17.14 -6.24
C GLN A 378 -10.12 18.46 -6.92
N LEU A 379 -10.54 18.72 -8.17
CA LEU A 379 -10.29 20.01 -8.82
C LEU A 379 -11.01 21.16 -8.11
N VAL A 380 -12.25 20.94 -7.66
CA VAL A 380 -13.04 21.99 -6.97
C VAL A 380 -12.35 22.45 -5.68
N LYS A 381 -11.73 21.54 -4.93
CA LYS A 381 -10.97 21.89 -3.71
C LYS A 381 -9.67 22.65 -3.98
N TYR A 382 -9.08 22.54 -5.17
CA TYR A 382 -7.91 23.34 -5.56
C TYR A 382 -8.23 24.77 -6.00
N VAL A 383 -9.49 25.05 -6.38
CA VAL A 383 -9.94 26.42 -6.71
C VAL A 383 -10.17 27.26 -5.45
N ASN A 384 -10.51 26.63 -4.31
CA ASN A 384 -11.04 27.31 -3.13
C ASN A 384 -10.01 27.57 -2.00
N HIS A 385 -8.70 27.51 -2.29
CA HIS A 385 -7.66 27.82 -1.29
C HIS A 385 -6.60 28.80 -1.84
N SER A 386 -6.90 30.09 -1.70
CA SER A 386 -5.96 31.24 -1.67
C SER A 386 -4.67 31.17 -2.50
N VAL A 387 -4.75 30.80 -3.78
CA VAL A 387 -3.67 31.09 -4.73
C VAL A 387 -3.76 32.56 -5.14
N GLY A 388 -2.71 33.34 -4.91
CA GLY A 388 -2.70 34.80 -5.14
C GLY A 388 -3.16 35.20 -6.55
N ALA A 389 -3.89 36.31 -6.65
CA ALA A 389 -4.81 36.66 -7.76
C ALA A 389 -4.28 36.55 -9.20
N GLN A 390 -2.96 36.57 -9.40
CA GLN A 390 -2.32 36.33 -10.71
C GLN A 390 -2.49 34.88 -11.21
N LYS A 391 -2.52 33.89 -10.29
CA LYS A 391 -2.61 32.46 -10.64
C LYS A 391 -4.03 32.00 -10.92
N SER A 392 -5.03 32.54 -10.21
CA SER A 392 -6.44 32.28 -10.49
C SER A 392 -6.85 32.84 -11.85
N LEU A 393 -6.36 34.03 -12.24
CA LEU A 393 -6.57 34.61 -13.57
C LEU A 393 -6.04 33.68 -14.68
N GLN A 394 -4.83 33.13 -14.53
CA GLN A 394 -4.29 32.15 -15.49
C GLN A 394 -5.16 30.88 -15.59
N ALA A 395 -5.67 30.37 -14.47
CA ALA A 395 -6.57 29.21 -14.47
C ALA A 395 -7.91 29.50 -15.18
N VAL A 396 -8.49 30.69 -14.98
CA VAL A 396 -9.72 31.13 -15.65
C VAL A 396 -9.51 31.28 -17.16
N VAL A 397 -8.40 31.88 -17.59
CA VAL A 397 -8.05 31.98 -19.02
C VAL A 397 -7.85 30.59 -19.64
N PHE A 398 -7.22 29.66 -18.93
CA PHE A 398 -7.03 28.28 -19.42
C PHE A 398 -8.36 27.51 -19.51
N MET A 399 -9.27 27.70 -18.55
CA MET A 399 -10.65 27.20 -18.59
C MET A 399 -11.43 27.74 -19.80
N LEU A 400 -11.38 29.05 -20.04
CA LEU A 400 -12.03 29.68 -21.19
C LEU A 400 -11.45 29.18 -22.53
N ALA A 401 -10.14 29.02 -22.62
CA ALA A 401 -9.48 28.44 -23.79
C ALA A 401 -9.90 26.97 -24.02
N LEU A 402 -10.01 26.16 -22.96
CA LEU A 402 -10.48 24.78 -23.03
C LEU A 402 -11.95 24.69 -23.48
N ILE A 403 -12.82 25.54 -22.92
CA ILE A 403 -14.23 25.64 -23.31
C ILE A 403 -14.35 26.06 -24.79
N TRP A 404 -13.57 27.05 -25.24
CA TRP A 404 -13.55 27.50 -26.64
C TRP A 404 -13.05 26.41 -27.60
N ALA A 405 -12.01 25.66 -27.21
CA ALA A 405 -11.51 24.52 -27.99
C ALA A 405 -12.52 23.37 -28.11
N LEU A 406 -13.33 23.13 -27.07
CA LEU A 406 -14.38 22.11 -27.05
C LEU A 406 -15.67 22.55 -27.78
N ALA A 407 -16.00 23.84 -27.76
CA ALA A 407 -17.19 24.41 -28.41
C ALA A 407 -17.09 24.42 -29.95
N LYS A 408 -15.88 24.55 -30.51
CA LYS A 408 -15.68 24.73 -31.97
C LYS A 408 -15.80 23.41 -32.74
N LYS A 409 -17.05 22.97 -33.00
CA LYS A 409 -17.47 21.70 -33.64
C LYS A 409 -16.66 21.25 -34.89
N SER A 410 -16.04 22.16 -35.63
CA SER A 410 -15.25 21.87 -36.84
C SER A 410 -13.81 21.36 -36.60
N THR A 411 -13.21 21.54 -35.41
CA THR A 411 -11.87 20.99 -35.10
C THR A 411 -11.92 19.50 -34.77
N ARG A 412 -13.02 19.04 -34.16
CA ARG A 412 -13.24 17.68 -33.67
C ARG A 412 -13.11 16.62 -34.78
N SER A 413 -13.50 16.95 -36.02
CA SER A 413 -13.35 16.08 -37.19
C SER A 413 -11.94 16.03 -37.79
N ARG A 414 -11.05 16.96 -37.42
CA ARG A 414 -9.64 16.97 -37.86
C ARG A 414 -8.79 16.11 -36.92
N LEU A 415 -9.00 16.25 -35.60
CA LEU A 415 -8.27 15.46 -34.59
C LEU A 415 -8.52 13.95 -34.75
N TRP A 416 -9.78 13.56 -34.98
CA TRP A 416 -10.16 12.15 -35.23
C TRP A 416 -9.51 11.54 -36.47
N ARG A 417 -9.25 12.34 -37.52
CA ARG A 417 -8.57 11.86 -38.74
C ARG A 417 -7.10 11.55 -38.46
N TYR A 418 -6.38 12.42 -37.77
CA TYR A 418 -4.98 12.16 -37.40
C TYR A 418 -4.85 10.96 -36.46
N LEU A 419 -5.78 10.81 -35.50
CA LEU A 419 -5.79 9.65 -34.60
C LEU A 419 -6.03 8.33 -35.35
N MET A 420 -6.93 8.32 -36.34
CA MET A 420 -7.16 7.13 -37.19
C MET A 420 -6.00 6.82 -38.14
N PHE A 421 -5.30 7.84 -38.69
CA PHE A 421 -4.09 7.60 -39.48
C PHE A 421 -2.95 7.00 -38.63
N ALA A 422 -2.79 7.43 -37.37
CA ALA A 422 -1.86 6.81 -36.43
C ALA A 422 -2.25 5.35 -36.13
N TRP A 423 -3.54 5.09 -35.87
CA TRP A 423 -4.05 3.74 -35.57
C TRP A 423 -3.87 2.76 -36.74
N MET A 424 -4.20 3.17 -37.97
CA MET A 424 -3.97 2.35 -39.16
C MET A 424 -2.48 2.08 -39.43
N LYS A 425 -1.59 3.05 -39.15
CA LYS A 425 -0.15 2.84 -39.31
C LYS A 425 0.42 1.85 -38.29
N ALA A 426 -0.08 1.85 -37.05
CA ALA A 426 0.27 0.84 -36.04
C ALA A 426 -0.20 -0.58 -36.45
N MET A 427 -1.45 -0.72 -36.89
CA MET A 427 -2.00 -1.99 -37.39
C MET A 427 -1.21 -2.56 -38.58
N SER A 428 -0.77 -1.70 -39.51
CA SER A 428 0.02 -2.13 -40.68
C SER A 428 1.36 -2.76 -40.26
N THR A 429 2.07 -2.14 -39.31
CA THR A 429 3.36 -2.65 -38.82
C THR A 429 3.23 -4.00 -38.13
N ILE A 430 2.21 -4.20 -37.30
CA ILE A 430 1.95 -5.47 -36.61
C ILE A 430 1.62 -6.59 -37.62
N ARG A 431 0.84 -6.29 -38.67
CA ARG A 431 0.47 -7.26 -39.72
C ARG A 431 1.65 -7.68 -40.60
N MET A 432 2.74 -6.91 -40.64
CA MET A 432 3.98 -7.26 -41.34
C MET A 432 4.91 -8.15 -40.47
N GLY A 433 4.98 -7.89 -39.16
CA GLY A 433 5.83 -8.64 -38.23
C GLY A 433 5.50 -10.13 -38.09
N MET A 434 4.25 -10.54 -38.34
CA MET A 434 3.82 -11.95 -38.25
C MET A 434 4.14 -12.80 -39.50
N LYS A 435 4.85 -12.28 -40.51
CA LYS A 435 5.09 -12.99 -41.79
C LYS A 435 6.54 -13.42 -42.08
N VAL A 436 7.49 -13.22 -41.18
CA VAL A 436 8.90 -13.61 -41.41
C VAL A 436 9.52 -14.31 -40.19
N THR A 437 9.04 -15.53 -39.90
CA THR A 437 9.73 -16.52 -39.05
C THR A 437 9.33 -17.94 -39.46
N TYR A 438 9.73 -18.33 -40.68
CA TYR A 438 9.76 -19.73 -41.16
C TYR A 438 10.86 -19.90 -42.21
N VAL A 439 12.09 -20.03 -41.72
CA VAL A 439 13.21 -20.78 -42.33
C VAL A 439 13.90 -21.49 -41.17
#